data_AF-A0A6L8DVP2-F1
#
_entry.id   AF-A0A6L8DVP2-F1
#
_cell.length_a   1.000
_cell.length_b   1.000
_cell.length_c   1.000
_cell.angle_alpha   90.00
_cell.angle_beta   90.00
_cell.angle_gamma   90.00
#
_symmetry.space_group_name_H-M   'P 1'
#
loop_
_entity.id
_entity.type
_entity.pdbx_description
1 polymer ?
#
loop_
_entity_poly.entity_id
_entity_poly.type
_entity_poly.pdbx_seq_one_letter_code
_entity_poly.pdbx_strand_id
1 'polypeptide(L)'
;MAPSRLYEAAFPFADDVLALPVEDIDVAADWYAGRFGLVEVERRNAPCAAVIMERDGVRIGFAVNGGDPSQEGAAILVTDIHRTRDELEANGVK
;
A
#
# COMPACT_ATOMS: atom_id res chain seq x y z
N MET A 1 10.02 -15.87 -19.54
CA MET A 1 8.70 -15.55 -18.95
C MET A 1 8.92 -14.39 -18.01
N ALA A 2 8.21 -13.27 -18.21
CA ALA A 2 8.20 -12.22 -17.18
C ALA A 2 7.58 -12.80 -15.90
N PRO A 3 8.04 -12.42 -14.71
CA PRO A 3 7.38 -12.83 -13.48
C PRO A 3 5.89 -12.45 -13.57
N SER A 4 5.00 -13.36 -13.18
CA SER A 4 3.57 -13.05 -13.17
C SER A 4 3.32 -11.96 -12.14
N ARG A 5 2.79 -10.83 -12.59
CA ARG A 5 2.36 -9.74 -11.70
C ARG A 5 1.19 -10.24 -10.88
N LEU A 6 1.25 -10.03 -9.58
CA LEU A 6 0.14 -10.33 -8.68
C LEU A 6 -0.75 -9.09 -8.51
N TYR A 7 -0.15 -7.90 -8.50
CA TYR A 7 -0.85 -6.63 -8.34
C TYR A 7 -1.02 -5.98 -9.72
N GLU A 8 -2.24 -5.55 -10.05
CA GLU A 8 -2.57 -4.94 -11.36
C GLU A 8 -2.89 -3.45 -11.27
N ALA A 9 -3.64 -3.03 -10.25
CA ALA A 9 -4.01 -1.64 -10.03
C ALA A 9 -4.40 -1.38 -8.57
N ALA A 10 -4.44 -0.11 -8.16
CA ALA A 10 -4.97 0.33 -6.87
C ALA A 10 -6.00 1.46 -7.09
N PHE A 11 -7.08 1.42 -6.33
CA PHE A 11 -8.20 2.35 -6.43
C PHE A 11 -8.50 2.93 -5.04
N PRO A 12 -8.61 4.26 -4.89
CA PRO A 12 -8.98 4.87 -3.62
C PRO A 12 -10.45 4.61 -3.29
N PHE A 13 -10.76 4.44 -2.00
CA PHE A 13 -12.13 4.44 -1.48
C PHE A 13 -12.66 5.86 -1.24
N ALA A 14 -11.76 6.85 -1.11
CA ALA A 14 -12.10 8.25 -0.88
C ALA A 14 -11.39 9.18 -1.89
N ASP A 15 -10.21 9.68 -1.54
CA ASP A 15 -9.55 10.77 -2.26
C ASP A 15 -8.34 10.26 -3.08
N ASP A 16 -7.13 10.25 -2.50
CA ASP A 16 -5.90 9.94 -3.20
C ASP A 16 -5.25 8.63 -2.69
N VAL A 17 -5.13 7.63 -3.56
CA VAL A 17 -4.46 6.35 -3.28
C VAL A 17 -2.96 6.52 -2.99
N LEU A 18 -2.38 7.67 -3.35
CA LEU A 18 -0.98 8.03 -3.09
C LEU A 18 -0.80 8.87 -1.81
N ALA A 19 -1.87 9.09 -1.04
CA ALA A 19 -1.83 9.86 0.20
C ALA A 19 -2.82 9.34 1.25
N LEU A 20 -2.94 8.01 1.42
CA LEU A 20 -3.79 7.42 2.44
C LEU A 20 -3.34 7.88 3.85
N PRO A 21 -4.27 8.30 4.71
CA PRO A 21 -3.94 8.79 6.03
C PRO A 21 -3.31 7.70 6.89
N VAL A 22 -2.19 8.02 7.56
CA VAL A 22 -1.56 7.19 8.58
C VAL A 22 -1.05 8.07 9.73
N GLU A 23 -0.92 7.47 10.91
CA GLU A 23 -0.34 8.15 12.07
C GLU A 23 1.20 8.27 11.97
N ASP A 24 1.83 7.25 11.37
CA ASP A 24 3.29 7.14 11.24
C ASP A 24 3.66 6.44 9.93
N ILE A 25 4.45 7.11 9.09
CA ILE A 25 4.85 6.59 7.77
C ILE A 25 5.93 5.50 7.84
N ASP A 26 6.74 5.46 8.89
CA ASP A 26 7.77 4.44 9.07
C ASP A 26 7.11 3.12 9.49
N VAL A 27 6.21 3.18 10.46
CA VAL A 27 5.42 2.02 10.89
C VAL A 27 4.57 1.49 9.74
N ALA A 28 3.95 2.38 8.96
CA ALA A 28 3.18 1.99 7.78
C ALA A 28 4.07 1.32 6.72
N ALA A 29 5.18 1.96 6.33
CA ALA A 29 6.10 1.44 5.32
C ALA A 29 6.62 0.04 5.71
N ASP A 30 7.07 -0.14 6.95
CA ASP A 30 7.57 -1.43 7.45
C ASP A 30 6.48 -2.51 7.42
N TRP A 31 5.25 -2.17 7.83
CA TRP A 31 4.14 -3.11 7.85
C TRP A 31 3.77 -3.56 6.44
N TYR A 32 3.57 -2.61 5.51
CA TYR A 32 3.20 -2.93 4.12
C TYR A 32 4.34 -3.59 3.34
N ALA A 33 5.60 -3.26 3.65
CA ALA A 33 6.74 -3.96 3.07
C ALA A 33 6.75 -5.44 3.50
N GLY A 34 6.61 -5.71 4.80
CA GLY A 34 6.63 -7.07 5.31
C GLY A 34 5.41 -7.90 4.94
N ARG A 35 4.23 -7.28 4.80
CA ARG A 35 2.95 -7.99 4.66
C ARG A 35 2.48 -8.05 3.21
N PHE A 36 2.56 -6.94 2.51
CA PHE A 36 2.10 -6.79 1.13
C PHE A 36 3.24 -6.93 0.11
N GLY A 37 4.50 -7.01 0.57
CA GLY A 37 5.66 -7.10 -0.31
C GLY A 37 5.88 -5.83 -1.14
N LEU A 38 5.36 -4.69 -0.67
CA LEU A 38 5.63 -3.40 -1.31
C LEU A 38 7.06 -2.95 -1.02
N VAL A 39 7.64 -2.18 -1.93
CA VAL A 39 8.94 -1.53 -1.72
C VAL A 39 8.78 -0.02 -1.74
N GLU A 40 9.51 0.68 -0.87
CA GLU A 40 9.56 2.13 -0.90
C GLU A 40 10.20 2.62 -2.20
N VAL A 41 9.53 3.53 -2.90
CA VAL A 41 10.03 4.15 -4.14
C VAL A 41 10.16 5.67 -4.04
N GLU A 42 9.47 6.30 -3.10
CA GLU A 42 9.56 7.74 -2.86
C GLU A 42 9.27 8.04 -1.38
N ARG A 43 9.99 9.02 -0.84
CA ARG A 43 9.75 9.55 0.52
C ARG A 43 9.94 11.05 0.55
N ARG A 44 9.04 11.74 1.25
CA ARG A 44 9.03 13.19 1.42
C ARG A 44 8.67 13.55 2.85
N ASN A 45 9.26 14.64 3.35
CA ASN A 45 9.03 15.16 4.70
C ASN A 45 8.19 16.45 4.71
N ALA A 46 7.90 17.04 3.55
CA ALA A 46 7.15 18.29 3.43
C ALA A 46 6.21 18.23 2.21
N PRO A 47 5.03 18.88 2.25
CA PRO A 47 4.48 19.67 3.37
C PRO A 47 4.00 18.83 4.57
N CYS A 48 3.81 17.53 4.37
CA CYS A 48 3.63 16.52 5.42
C CYS A 48 4.53 15.32 5.11
N ALA A 49 4.80 14.49 6.14
CA ALA A 49 5.53 13.26 5.97
C ALA A 49 4.70 12.28 5.12
N ALA A 50 5.29 11.78 4.03
CA ALA A 50 4.64 10.81 3.16
C ALA A 50 5.64 9.86 2.50
N VAL A 51 5.16 8.67 2.18
CA VAL A 51 5.91 7.60 1.51
C VAL A 51 5.06 6.98 0.40
N ILE A 52 5.67 6.70 -0.76
CA ILE A 52 5.05 5.95 -1.85
C ILE A 52 5.74 4.59 -1.92
N MET A 53 4.90 3.57 -1.90
CA MET A 53 5.26 2.16 -1.92
C MET A 53 4.79 1.54 -3.25
N GLU A 54 5.55 0.62 -3.82
CA GLU A 54 5.26 -0.02 -5.11
C GLU A 54 5.41 -1.55 -5.06
N ARG A 55 4.54 -2.27 -5.78
CA ARG A 55 4.75 -3.67 -6.16
C ARG A 55 4.15 -3.91 -7.54
N ASP A 56 4.85 -4.65 -8.39
CA ASP A 56 4.41 -4.98 -9.76
C ASP A 56 4.02 -3.76 -10.62
N GLY A 57 4.57 -2.58 -10.31
CA GLY A 57 4.24 -1.31 -10.94
C GLY A 57 2.96 -0.63 -10.42
N VAL A 58 2.31 -1.18 -9.40
CA VAL A 58 1.17 -0.59 -8.69
C VAL A 58 1.70 0.22 -7.50
N ARG A 59 1.26 1.47 -7.39
CA ARG A 59 1.68 2.39 -6.34
C ARG A 59 0.57 2.66 -5.33
N ILE A 60 0.95 2.72 -4.07
CA ILE A 60 0.10 3.11 -2.94
C ILE A 60 0.95 4.06 -2.08
N GLY A 61 0.37 5.14 -1.61
CA GLY A 61 1.08 6.10 -0.78
C GLY A 61 0.38 6.34 0.54
N PHE A 62 1.18 6.67 1.54
CA PHE A 62 0.76 6.91 2.92
C PHE A 62 1.28 8.29 3.36
N ALA A 63 0.46 9.05 4.06
CA ALA A 63 0.81 10.39 4.52
C ALA A 63 0.25 10.70 5.92
N VAL A 64 1.01 11.44 6.72
CA VAL A 64 0.51 12.05 7.96
C VAL A 64 -0.21 13.35 7.62
N ASN A 65 -1.44 13.23 7.10
CA ASN A 65 -2.24 14.34 6.56
C ASN A 65 -3.45 14.72 7.43
N GLY A 66 -3.67 14.03 8.56
CA GLY A 66 -4.79 14.28 9.48
C GLY A 66 -6.14 13.73 9.01
N GLY A 67 -6.17 12.93 7.94
CA GLY A 67 -7.36 12.18 7.53
C GLY A 67 -7.69 11.01 8.46
N ASP A 68 -8.78 10.30 8.17
CA ASP A 68 -9.27 9.20 9.00
C ASP A 68 -8.94 7.84 8.37
N PRO A 69 -7.96 7.08 8.90
CA PRO A 69 -7.56 5.78 8.37
C PRO A 69 -8.66 4.70 8.46
N SER A 70 -9.74 4.94 9.21
CA SER A 70 -10.89 4.04 9.26
C SER A 70 -11.93 4.30 8.17
N GLN A 71 -11.90 5.49 7.55
CA GLN A 71 -12.84 5.91 6.50
C GLN A 71 -12.17 6.01 5.13
N GLU A 72 -10.84 6.12 5.08
CA GLU A 72 -10.05 6.20 3.86
C GLU A 72 -9.23 4.93 3.67
N GLY A 73 -9.25 4.38 2.46
CA GLY A 73 -8.55 3.14 2.14
C GLY A 73 -8.39 2.95 0.64
N ALA A 74 -7.89 1.78 0.24
CA ALA A 74 -7.72 1.42 -1.15
C ALA A 74 -8.13 -0.02 -1.43
N ALA A 75 -8.67 -0.25 -2.61
CA ALA A 75 -8.86 -1.58 -3.18
C ALA A 75 -7.70 -1.88 -4.13
N ILE A 76 -7.13 -3.08 -4.02
CA ILE A 76 -6.07 -3.54 -4.92
C ILE A 76 -6.67 -4.58 -5.85
N LEU A 77 -6.59 -4.32 -7.16
CA LEU A 77 -6.91 -5.31 -8.18
C LEU A 77 -5.74 -6.28 -8.32
N VAL A 78 -6.04 -7.57 -8.24
CA VAL A 78 -5.05 -8.64 -8.31
C VAL A 78 -5.40 -9.66 -9.37
N THR A 79 -4.39 -10.28 -9.96
CA THR A 79 -4.55 -11.34 -10.97
C THR A 79 -5.09 -12.65 -10.38
N ASP A 80 -4.83 -12.91 -9.10
CA ASP A 80 -5.23 -14.12 -8.41
C ASP A 80 -5.53 -13.81 -6.94
N ILE A 81 -6.83 -13.80 -6.61
CA ILE A 81 -7.32 -13.47 -5.26
C ILE A 81 -6.96 -14.54 -4.23
N HIS A 82 -6.90 -15.82 -4.62
CA HIS A 82 -6.59 -16.91 -3.70
C HIS A 82 -5.11 -16.89 -3.34
N ARG A 83 -4.25 -16.76 -4.35
CA ARG A 83 -2.81 -16.62 -4.13
C ARG A 83 -2.48 -15.37 -3.31
N THR A 84 -3.11 -14.24 -3.62
CA THR A 84 -2.90 -12.99 -2.86
C THR A 84 -3.28 -13.18 -1.40
N ARG A 85 -4.46 -13.75 -1.13
CA ARG A 85 -4.89 -14.03 0.24
C ARG A 85 -3.90 -14.94 0.97
N ASP A 86 -3.51 -16.05 0.34
CA ASP A 86 -2.61 -17.03 0.96
C ASP A 86 -1.23 -16.41 1.27
N GLU A 87 -0.71 -15.53 0.39
CA GLU A 87 0.52 -14.75 0.66
C GLU A 87 0.32 -13.78 1.85
N LEU A 88 -0.79 -13.04 1.90
CA LEU A 88 -1.08 -12.11 2.99
C LEU A 88 -1.25 -12.82 4.34
N GLU A 89 -1.97 -13.95 4.37
CA GLU A 89 -2.16 -14.77 5.57
C GLU A 89 -0.84 -15.38 6.07
N ALA A 90 -0.02 -15.91 5.16
CA ALA A 90 1.33 -16.41 5.50
C ALA A 90 2.22 -15.29 6.05
N ASN A 91 2.03 -14.06 5.56
CA ASN A 91 2.66 -12.87 6.08
C ASN A 91 1.89 -12.26 7.26
N GLY A 92 1.01 -12.98 7.95
CA GLY A 92 0.41 -12.57 9.23
C GLY A 92 -0.70 -11.51 9.14
N VAL A 93 -1.23 -11.24 7.95
CA VAL A 93 -2.49 -10.48 7.78
C VAL A 93 -3.67 -11.40 8.09
N LYS A 94 -4.70 -10.87 8.74
CA LYS A 94 -5.87 -11.63 9.19
C LYS A 94 -7.15 -11.11 8.56
#